data_AF-A0A9E6R3T6-F1
#
_entry.id   AF-A0A9E6R3T6-F1
#
_cell.length_a   1.000
_cell.length_b   1.000
_cell.length_c   1.000
_cell.angle_alpha   90.00
_cell.angle_beta   90.00
_cell.angle_gamma   90.00
#
_symmetry.space_group_name_H-M   'P 1'
#
loop_
_entity.id
_entity.type
_entity.pdbx_description
1 polymer ?
#
loop_
_entity_poly.entity_id
_entity_poly.type
_entity_poly.pdbx_seq_one_letter_code
_entity_poly.pdbx_strand_id
1 'polypeptide(L)'
;MNETDFNDQKHRTDVAKGIVAPQPTSLQAGTRLYRFGDTFEKAKSGTWWISAKQFAIIDGYASEKGIPSTHAARLLASVLHSYSTMRVMVSVRLLTDLRAWTGLSRPQQRTYEGHVLETIDTTQTFAGSKFHQLYVPGLELNSQSFRWLSDKVQITMYMEGDSHIFGTSGVPAGTIMH
;
A
#
# COMPACT_ATOMS: atom_id res chain seq x y z
N MET A 1 15.69 -7.21 10.38
CA MET A 1 15.82 -5.79 10.72
C MET A 1 15.86 -5.70 12.24
N ASN A 2 16.96 -5.19 12.78
CA ASN A 2 17.07 -4.98 14.23
C ASN A 2 16.32 -3.67 14.62
N GLU A 3 16.19 -3.40 15.91
CA GLU A 3 15.44 -2.23 16.41
C GLU A 3 16.09 -0.88 16.09
N THR A 4 17.42 -0.86 15.92
CA THR A 4 18.20 0.32 15.55
C THR A 4 17.94 0.74 14.11
N ASP A 5 17.90 -0.22 13.18
CA ASP A 5 17.60 0.00 11.77
C ASP A 5 16.16 0.49 11.59
N PHE A 6 15.20 -0.10 12.34
CA PHE A 6 13.81 0.34 12.30
C PHE A 6 13.66 1.78 12.79
N ASN A 7 14.41 2.21 13.81
CA ASN A 7 14.28 3.55 14.36
C ASN A 7 15.11 4.62 13.63
N ASP A 8 15.75 4.30 12.51
CA ASP A 8 16.54 5.25 11.72
C ASP A 8 15.73 6.53 11.41
N GLN A 9 16.37 7.68 11.62
CA GLN A 9 15.86 9.01 11.32
C GLN A 9 15.34 9.13 9.88
N LYS A 10 15.96 8.42 8.93
CA LYS A 10 15.49 8.36 7.53
C LYS A 10 14.07 7.79 7.47
N HIS A 11 13.81 6.66 8.12
CA HIS A 11 12.49 6.03 8.09
C HIS A 11 11.43 6.88 8.79
N ARG A 12 11.77 7.53 9.92
CA ARG A 12 10.84 8.47 10.57
C ARG A 12 10.44 9.63 9.66
N THR A 13 11.41 10.16 8.90
CA THR A 13 11.17 11.24 7.93
C THR A 13 10.31 10.76 6.77
N ASP A 14 10.58 9.57 6.24
CA ASP A 14 9.80 9.00 5.13
C ASP A 14 8.36 8.66 5.56
N VAL A 15 8.17 8.08 6.74
CA VAL A 15 6.86 7.78 7.34
C VAL A 15 6.01 9.05 7.44
N ALA A 16 6.62 10.16 7.88
CA ALA A 16 5.92 11.44 8.00
C ALA A 16 5.43 12.01 6.66
N LYS A 17 5.89 11.51 5.49
CA LYS A 17 5.39 11.97 4.18
C LYS A 17 4.02 11.41 3.83
N GLY A 18 3.69 10.20 4.30
CA GLY A 18 2.45 9.50 3.94
C GLY A 18 1.49 9.28 5.10
N ILE A 19 1.96 9.33 6.35
CA ILE A 19 1.14 9.05 7.54
C ILE A 19 1.03 10.28 8.46
N VAL A 20 -0.16 10.48 9.02
CA VAL A 20 -0.43 11.38 10.16
C VAL A 20 -0.40 10.57 11.45
N ALA A 21 0.26 11.12 12.48
CA ALA A 21 0.42 10.50 13.80
C ALA A 21 0.93 9.05 13.75
N PRO A 22 2.11 8.79 13.13
CA PRO A 22 2.61 7.44 12.93
C PRO A 22 2.86 6.73 14.26
N GLN A 23 2.36 5.51 14.38
CA GLN A 23 2.54 4.63 15.52
C GLN A 23 3.31 3.38 15.07
N PRO A 24 4.37 2.97 15.78
CA PRO A 24 4.99 1.67 15.56
C PRO A 24 3.96 0.54 15.74
N THR A 25 4.02 -0.47 14.88
CA THR A 25 3.20 -1.67 14.97
C THR A 25 4.01 -2.90 14.58
N SER A 26 3.55 -4.07 15.03
CA SER A 26 4.07 -5.37 14.57
C SER A 26 3.08 -5.98 13.59
N LEU A 27 3.60 -6.60 12.54
CA LEU A 27 2.86 -7.40 11.57
C LEU A 27 3.28 -8.84 11.77
N GLN A 28 2.32 -9.72 12.06
CA GLN A 28 2.60 -11.13 12.34
C GLN A 28 2.81 -11.92 11.04
N ALA A 29 3.58 -13.00 11.12
CA ALA A 29 3.62 -14.03 10.08
C ALA A 29 2.20 -14.48 9.71
N GLY A 30 1.99 -14.75 8.43
CA GLY A 30 0.69 -15.04 7.84
C GLY A 30 -0.14 -13.81 7.45
N THR A 31 0.22 -12.60 7.92
CA THR A 31 -0.49 -11.35 7.57
C THR A 31 -0.44 -11.12 6.05
N ARG A 32 -1.59 -10.79 5.46
CA ARG A 32 -1.66 -10.39 4.05
C ARG A 32 -1.65 -8.87 3.92
N LEU A 33 -0.75 -8.38 3.07
CA LEU A 33 -0.62 -6.96 2.72
C LEU A 33 -0.86 -6.77 1.23
N TYR A 34 -1.25 -5.56 0.87
CA TYR A 34 -1.58 -5.14 -0.48
C TYR A 34 -0.82 -3.86 -0.82
N ARG A 35 -0.47 -3.69 -2.08
CA ARG A 35 0.19 -2.47 -2.57
C ARG A 35 -0.19 -2.22 -4.01
N PHE A 36 -0.44 -0.95 -4.32
CA PHE A 36 -0.75 -0.49 -5.65
C PHE A 36 0.47 0.21 -6.28
N GLY A 37 0.57 0.18 -7.61
CA GLY A 37 1.62 0.88 -8.35
C GLY A 37 1.27 1.03 -9.83
N ASP A 38 2.09 1.74 -10.61
CA ASP A 38 1.81 1.92 -12.05
C ASP A 38 2.13 0.67 -12.87
N THR A 39 3.13 -0.09 -12.43
CA THR A 39 3.63 -1.32 -13.05
C THR A 39 3.95 -2.33 -11.96
N PHE A 40 4.03 -3.62 -12.32
CA PHE A 40 4.38 -4.67 -11.35
C PHE A 40 5.69 -4.37 -10.61
N GLU A 41 6.71 -3.94 -11.35
CA GLU A 41 8.02 -3.60 -10.78
C GLU A 41 7.92 -2.47 -9.74
N LYS A 42 7.15 -1.41 -10.01
CA LYS A 42 6.93 -0.32 -9.04
C LYS A 42 6.05 -0.73 -7.86
N ALA A 43 5.07 -1.59 -8.14
CA ALA A 43 4.17 -2.11 -7.12
C ALA A 43 4.89 -3.04 -6.16
N LYS A 44 5.92 -3.77 -6.59
CA LYS A 44 6.70 -4.63 -5.69
C LYS A 44 7.82 -3.86 -4.95
N SER A 45 8.35 -2.77 -5.50
CA SER A 45 9.61 -2.17 -5.06
C SER A 45 9.52 -1.04 -4.01
N GLY A 46 8.53 -1.00 -3.11
CA GLY A 46 8.53 0.09 -2.12
C GLY A 46 7.84 -0.21 -0.80
N THR A 47 7.92 0.78 0.08
CA THR A 47 7.64 0.65 1.52
C THR A 47 6.21 0.93 1.96
N TRP A 48 5.37 1.51 1.10
CA TRP A 48 3.96 1.79 1.41
C TRP A 48 3.07 0.59 1.09
N TRP A 49 2.38 0.08 2.10
CA TRP A 49 1.51 -1.10 2.05
C TRP A 49 0.17 -0.82 2.72
N ILE A 50 -0.79 -1.71 2.46
CA ILE A 50 -2.17 -1.64 2.94
C ILE A 50 -2.49 -2.99 3.60
N SER A 51 -3.12 -2.96 4.77
CA SER A 51 -3.56 -4.21 5.42
C SER A 51 -4.80 -4.77 4.75
N ALA A 52 -5.08 -6.08 4.93
CA ALA A 52 -6.30 -6.69 4.44
C ALA A 52 -7.58 -5.96 4.91
N LYS A 53 -7.61 -5.47 6.15
CA LYS A 53 -8.74 -4.67 6.67
C LYS A 53 -8.94 -3.39 5.86
N GLN A 54 -7.87 -2.69 5.52
CA GLN A 54 -7.93 -1.44 4.77
C GLN A 54 -8.23 -1.69 3.29
N PHE A 55 -7.74 -2.80 2.73
CA PHE A 55 -8.12 -3.22 1.39
C PHE A 55 -9.63 -3.50 1.26
N ALA A 56 -10.25 -4.13 2.26
CA ALA A 56 -11.71 -4.32 2.26
C ALA A 56 -12.49 -2.98 2.24
N ILE A 57 -11.95 -1.92 2.86
CA ILE A 57 -12.55 -0.57 2.80
C ILE A 57 -12.43 -0.01 1.38
N ILE A 58 -11.28 -0.20 0.71
CA ILE A 58 -11.09 0.20 -0.69
C ILE A 58 -12.11 -0.51 -1.59
N ASP A 59 -12.25 -1.83 -1.42
CA ASP A 59 -13.12 -2.64 -2.26
C ASP A 59 -14.60 -2.27 -2.06
N GLY A 60 -15.02 -2.09 -0.80
CA GLY A 60 -16.36 -1.61 -0.48
C GLY A 60 -16.67 -0.25 -1.10
N TYR A 61 -15.70 0.68 -1.04
CA TYR A 61 -15.85 2.00 -1.65
C TYR A 61 -15.90 1.97 -3.18
N ALA A 62 -15.02 1.17 -3.77
CA ALA A 62 -14.96 0.96 -5.22
C ALA A 62 -16.32 0.45 -5.72
N SER A 63 -16.87 -0.56 -5.04
CA SER A 63 -18.18 -1.12 -5.31
C SER A 63 -19.30 -0.10 -5.11
N GLU A 64 -19.29 0.66 -4.02
CA GLU A 64 -20.32 1.67 -3.72
C GLU A 64 -20.36 2.78 -4.78
N LYS A 65 -19.18 3.22 -5.25
CA LYS A 65 -19.06 4.32 -6.21
C LYS A 65 -19.06 3.87 -7.67
N GLY A 66 -19.05 2.56 -7.94
CA GLY A 66 -18.94 2.03 -9.30
C GLY A 66 -17.63 2.40 -10.00
N ILE A 67 -16.53 2.48 -9.24
CA ILE A 67 -15.19 2.81 -9.76
C ILE A 67 -14.21 1.65 -9.54
N PRO A 68 -13.10 1.58 -10.31
CA PRO A 68 -12.07 0.57 -10.08
C PRO A 68 -11.40 0.68 -8.69
N SER A 69 -11.05 -0.45 -8.08
CA SER A 69 -10.36 -0.50 -6.77
C SER A 69 -9.00 0.22 -6.78
N THR A 70 -8.34 0.29 -7.93
CA THR A 70 -7.12 1.09 -8.18
C THR A 70 -7.37 2.59 -7.98
N HIS A 71 -8.48 3.09 -8.54
CA HIS A 71 -8.92 4.48 -8.38
C HIS A 71 -9.33 4.76 -6.92
N ALA A 72 -10.12 3.86 -6.32
CA ALA A 72 -10.52 3.96 -4.93
C ALA A 72 -9.32 3.98 -3.97
N ALA A 73 -8.33 3.11 -4.18
CA ALA A 73 -7.10 3.07 -3.39
C ALA A 73 -6.36 4.39 -3.43
N ARG A 74 -6.25 5.02 -4.61
CA ARG A 74 -5.60 6.32 -4.76
C ARG A 74 -6.30 7.40 -3.94
N LEU A 75 -7.64 7.46 -4.02
CA LEU A 75 -8.44 8.41 -3.25
C LEU A 75 -8.25 8.21 -1.74
N LEU A 76 -8.37 6.97 -1.27
CA LEU A 76 -8.31 6.62 0.15
C LEU A 76 -6.90 6.68 0.76
N ALA A 77 -5.86 6.39 -0.02
CA ALA A 77 -4.47 6.52 0.39
C ALA A 77 -3.92 7.95 0.20
N SER A 78 -4.75 8.91 -0.24
CA SER A 78 -4.33 10.28 -0.54
C SER A 78 -3.15 10.34 -1.52
N VAL A 79 -3.13 9.51 -2.57
CA VAL A 79 -2.02 9.52 -3.53
C VAL A 79 -2.35 10.42 -4.71
N LEU A 80 -1.50 11.40 -4.98
CA LEU A 80 -1.63 12.26 -6.16
C LEU A 80 -1.36 11.48 -7.45
N HIS A 81 -2.06 11.78 -8.54
CA HIS A 81 -1.79 11.21 -9.87
C HIS A 81 -0.35 11.45 -10.29
N SER A 82 0.19 12.63 -9.94
CA SER A 82 1.58 12.97 -10.21
C SER A 82 2.59 12.07 -9.48
N TYR A 83 2.17 11.34 -8.44
CA TYR A 83 3.02 10.37 -7.74
C TYR A 83 2.84 8.96 -8.30
N SER A 84 1.59 8.54 -8.51
CA SER A 84 1.27 7.26 -9.12
C SER A 84 -0.15 7.22 -9.66
N THR A 85 -0.31 6.52 -10.78
CA THR A 85 -1.59 6.16 -11.39
C THR A 85 -2.24 4.91 -10.76
N MET A 86 -1.49 4.12 -9.98
CA MET A 86 -1.98 2.93 -9.24
C MET A 86 -2.68 1.85 -10.08
N ARG A 87 -2.25 1.63 -11.33
CA ARG A 87 -2.88 0.71 -12.29
C ARG A 87 -2.80 -0.78 -11.95
N VAL A 88 -1.85 -1.20 -11.13
CA VAL A 88 -1.69 -2.62 -10.76
C VAL A 88 -1.71 -2.79 -9.25
N MET A 89 -2.02 -4.00 -8.81
CA MET A 89 -1.99 -4.38 -7.41
C MET A 89 -1.14 -5.64 -7.21
N VAL A 90 -0.32 -5.63 -6.17
CA VAL A 90 0.32 -6.83 -5.66
C VAL A 90 -0.17 -7.11 -4.25
N SER A 91 -0.24 -8.38 -3.89
CA SER A 91 -0.41 -8.80 -2.51
C SER A 91 0.76 -9.64 -2.06
N VAL A 92 1.08 -9.57 -0.79
CA VAL A 92 2.07 -10.42 -0.17
C VAL A 92 1.52 -11.05 1.09
N ARG A 93 1.90 -12.29 1.36
CA ARG A 93 1.69 -12.95 2.66
C ARG A 93 3.03 -12.98 3.39
N LEU A 94 3.07 -12.43 4.60
CA LEU A 94 4.26 -12.48 5.44
C LEU A 94 4.54 -13.92 5.86
N LEU A 95 5.80 -14.34 5.81
CA LEU A 95 6.29 -15.63 6.32
C LEU A 95 6.97 -15.46 7.69
N THR A 96 7.39 -14.23 8.02
CA THR A 96 7.98 -13.88 9.31
C THR A 96 7.34 -12.61 9.86
N ASP A 97 7.40 -12.42 11.18
CA ASP A 97 7.00 -11.17 11.80
C ASP A 97 7.86 -10.00 11.29
N LEU A 98 7.22 -8.85 11.05
CA LEU A 98 7.85 -7.61 10.59
C LEU A 98 7.41 -6.43 11.46
N ARG A 99 8.27 -5.41 11.55
CA ARG A 99 7.92 -4.12 12.14
C ARG A 99 7.47 -3.15 11.05
N ALA A 100 6.50 -2.31 11.39
CA ALA A 100 5.95 -1.30 10.50
C ALA A 100 5.54 -0.05 11.29
N TRP A 101 5.23 1.03 10.59
CA TRP A 101 4.43 2.12 11.17
C TRP A 101 3.06 2.12 10.55
N THR A 102 2.06 2.51 11.34
CA THR A 102 0.70 2.73 10.88
C THR A 102 0.19 4.08 11.34
N GLY A 103 -0.77 4.62 10.61
CA GLY A 103 -1.51 5.81 10.99
C GLY A 103 -2.38 6.26 9.83
N LEU A 104 -3.01 7.42 9.98
CA LEU A 104 -3.96 7.92 8.98
C LEU A 104 -3.25 8.34 7.70
N SER A 105 -3.89 8.13 6.56
CA SER A 105 -3.46 8.74 5.30
C SER A 105 -3.28 10.24 5.48
N ARG A 106 -2.13 10.75 5.05
CA ARG A 106 -1.88 12.19 5.02
C ARG A 106 -2.45 12.79 3.74
N PRO A 107 -3.34 13.80 3.83
CA PRO A 107 -3.77 14.59 2.68
C PRO A 107 -2.56 15.13 1.91
N GLN A 108 -2.62 15.08 0.59
CA GLN A 108 -1.51 15.53 -0.26
C GLN A 108 -1.97 16.71 -1.11
N GLN A 109 -1.03 17.62 -1.34
CA GLN A 109 -1.25 18.79 -2.16
C GLN A 109 0.02 19.07 -2.97
N ARG A 110 -0.14 19.30 -4.26
CA ARG A 110 0.91 19.78 -5.16
C ARG A 110 0.64 21.22 -5.52
N THR A 111 1.65 22.06 -5.30
CA THR A 111 1.62 23.48 -5.65
C THR A 111 2.74 23.83 -6.63
N TYR A 112 2.50 24.81 -7.50
CA TYR A 112 3.51 25.41 -8.36
C TYR A 112 3.32 26.92 -8.33
N GLU A 113 4.39 27.66 -8.01
CA GLU A 113 4.36 29.14 -7.90
C GLU A 113 3.23 29.67 -6.98
N GLY A 114 2.95 28.95 -5.89
CA GLY A 114 1.88 29.31 -4.94
C GLY A 114 0.46 28.92 -5.38
N HIS A 115 0.28 28.39 -6.59
CA HIS A 115 -1.01 27.88 -7.08
C HIS A 115 -1.16 26.39 -6.79
N VAL A 116 -2.34 25.98 -6.31
CA VAL A 116 -2.69 24.57 -6.11
C VAL A 116 -2.97 23.91 -7.45
N LEU A 117 -2.14 22.93 -7.81
CA LEU A 117 -2.29 22.16 -9.05
C LEU A 117 -3.08 20.89 -8.85
N GLU A 118 -2.91 20.25 -7.70
CA GLU A 118 -3.54 18.96 -7.37
C GLU A 118 -3.72 18.89 -5.85
N THR A 119 -4.88 18.42 -5.39
CA THR A 119 -5.13 18.18 -3.97
C THR A 119 -5.95 16.91 -3.80
N ILE A 120 -5.67 16.16 -2.74
CA ILE A 120 -6.43 14.98 -2.37
C ILE A 120 -6.55 14.93 -0.85
N ASP A 121 -7.79 15.08 -0.37
CA ASP A 121 -8.11 15.08 1.05
C ASP A 121 -9.15 14.00 1.36
N THR A 122 -8.70 13.01 2.10
CA THR A 122 -9.52 11.86 2.51
C THR A 122 -10.57 12.22 3.54
N THR A 123 -10.40 13.32 4.27
CA THR A 123 -11.39 13.80 5.25
C THR A 123 -12.69 14.22 4.58
N GLN A 124 -12.62 14.71 3.33
CA GLN A 124 -13.78 15.13 2.55
C GLN A 124 -14.36 14.00 1.69
N THR A 125 -13.53 13.02 1.31
CA THR A 125 -13.90 12.00 0.33
C THR A 125 -14.74 10.87 0.94
N PHE A 126 -14.62 10.64 2.24
CA PHE A 126 -15.22 9.47 2.88
C PHE A 126 -15.79 9.77 4.25
N ALA A 127 -16.81 10.64 4.36
CA ALA A 127 -17.70 10.77 5.53
C ALA A 127 -17.07 10.54 6.94
N GLY A 128 -15.83 10.99 7.17
CA GLY A 128 -15.09 10.76 8.42
C GLY A 128 -14.44 9.37 8.64
N SER A 129 -14.48 8.43 7.70
CA SER A 129 -13.77 7.15 7.84
C SER A 129 -12.27 7.34 7.73
N LYS A 130 -11.60 6.87 8.76
CA LYS A 130 -10.15 6.92 8.94
C LYS A 130 -9.49 5.79 8.15
N PHE A 131 -8.94 6.11 6.98
CA PHE A 131 -8.11 5.17 6.24
C PHE A 131 -6.69 5.14 6.81
N HIS A 132 -6.19 3.94 7.14
CA HIS A 132 -4.86 3.75 7.68
C HIS A 132 -3.91 3.21 6.61
N GLN A 133 -2.69 3.75 6.58
CA GLN A 133 -1.60 3.22 5.76
C GLN A 133 -0.59 2.45 6.62
N LEU A 134 0.19 1.60 5.97
CA LEU A 134 1.36 0.95 6.57
C LEU A 134 2.61 1.39 5.83
N TYR A 135 3.64 1.74 6.60
CA TYR A 135 5.00 1.86 6.11
C TYR A 135 5.81 0.68 6.65
N VAL A 136 6.29 -0.18 5.76
CA VAL A 136 7.07 -1.39 6.10
C VAL A 136 8.48 -1.22 5.52
N PRO A 137 9.47 -0.79 6.32
CA PRO A 137 10.83 -0.63 5.85
C PRO A 137 11.44 -1.97 5.45
N GLY A 138 12.24 -1.96 4.39
CA GLY A 138 12.91 -3.15 3.87
C GLY A 138 12.00 -4.14 3.13
N LEU A 139 10.68 -3.92 3.10
CA LEU A 139 9.75 -4.69 2.24
C LEU A 139 9.70 -4.10 0.82
N GLU A 140 10.88 -3.90 0.22
CA GLU A 140 11.04 -3.45 -1.16
C GLU A 140 11.48 -4.65 -2.00
N LEU A 141 10.59 -5.20 -2.83
CA LEU A 141 10.87 -6.41 -3.61
C LEU A 141 11.63 -6.07 -4.90
N ASN A 142 12.73 -5.33 -4.80
CA ASN A 142 13.63 -5.05 -5.92
C ASN A 142 14.74 -6.11 -5.98
N SER A 143 15.50 -6.17 -7.08
CA SER A 143 16.54 -7.19 -7.30
C SER A 143 17.65 -7.22 -6.24
N GLN A 144 17.92 -6.12 -5.54
CA GLN A 144 18.95 -6.05 -4.49
C GLN A 144 18.46 -6.62 -3.16
N SER A 145 17.18 -6.42 -2.81
CA SER A 145 16.57 -6.94 -1.57
C SER A 145 15.83 -8.27 -1.75
N PHE A 146 15.67 -8.75 -2.99
CA PHE A 146 14.91 -9.96 -3.32
C PHE A 146 15.39 -11.22 -2.59
N ARG A 147 16.70 -11.43 -2.47
CA ARG A 147 17.27 -12.60 -1.77
C ARG A 147 16.96 -12.63 -0.28
N TRP A 148 16.79 -11.48 0.37
CA TRP A 148 16.39 -11.42 1.78
C TRP A 148 14.86 -11.56 1.95
N LEU A 149 14.09 -11.22 0.91
CA LEU A 149 12.64 -11.17 0.94
C LEU A 149 11.96 -12.48 0.54
N SER A 150 12.61 -13.34 -0.25
CA SER A 150 12.08 -14.66 -0.63
C SER A 150 11.72 -15.51 0.59
N ASP A 151 12.51 -15.42 1.66
CA ASP A 151 12.28 -16.18 2.90
C ASP A 151 11.24 -15.51 3.81
N LYS A 152 10.78 -14.30 3.46
CA LYS A 152 9.96 -13.43 4.31
C LYS A 152 8.57 -13.19 3.77
N VAL A 153 8.33 -13.36 2.46
CA VAL A 153 7.03 -13.15 1.86
C VAL A 153 6.74 -14.10 0.70
N GLN A 154 5.46 -14.45 0.56
CA GLN A 154 4.91 -15.05 -0.65
C GLN A 154 4.14 -13.99 -1.44
N ILE A 155 4.47 -13.80 -2.72
CA ILE A 155 3.91 -12.73 -3.57
C ILE A 155 2.80 -13.28 -4.48
N THR A 156 1.74 -12.51 -4.68
CA THR A 156 0.70 -12.76 -5.69
C THR A 156 0.39 -11.46 -6.42
N MET A 157 0.33 -11.50 -7.75
CA MET A 157 0.05 -10.33 -8.61
C MET A 157 -1.40 -10.34 -9.10
N TYR A 158 -1.99 -9.15 -9.23
CA TYR A 158 -3.30 -8.95 -9.85
C TYR A 158 -3.22 -7.80 -10.86
N MET A 159 -3.79 -8.00 -12.04
CA MET A 159 -3.83 -6.99 -13.11
C MET A 159 -5.23 -6.37 -13.21
N GLU A 160 -5.31 -5.10 -13.60
CA GLU A 160 -6.58 -4.41 -13.84
C GLU A 160 -7.30 -5.09 -15.03
N GLY A 161 -8.48 -5.68 -14.76
CA GLY A 161 -9.23 -6.52 -15.71
C GLY A 161 -9.74 -7.85 -15.14
N ASP A 162 -9.19 -8.31 -14.01
CA ASP A 162 -9.62 -9.54 -13.31
C ASP A 162 -10.86 -9.33 -12.42
N SER A 163 -11.87 -8.60 -12.92
CA SER A 163 -13.03 -8.12 -12.16
C SER A 163 -14.03 -9.19 -11.68
N HIS A 164 -13.67 -10.48 -11.69
CA HIS A 164 -14.54 -11.57 -11.23
C HIS A 164 -13.94 -12.48 -10.13
N ILE A 165 -12.74 -12.20 -9.59
CA ILE A 165 -12.04 -13.19 -8.74
C ILE A 165 -12.25 -13.02 -7.22
N PHE A 166 -12.94 -11.99 -6.73
CA PHE A 166 -12.98 -11.71 -5.29
C PHE A 166 -14.27 -12.13 -4.56
N GLY A 167 -14.99 -13.10 -5.12
CA GLY A 167 -15.95 -13.94 -4.39
C GLY A 167 -15.42 -15.37 -4.32
N THR A 168 -15.22 -15.89 -3.10
CA THR A 168 -14.94 -17.31 -2.74
C THR A 168 -14.35 -18.20 -3.84
N SER A 169 -13.06 -18.56 -3.70
CA SER A 169 -12.30 -19.46 -4.57
C SER A 169 -12.15 -19.00 -6.02
N GLY A 170 -11.23 -18.07 -6.27
CA GLY A 170 -10.73 -17.79 -7.62
C GLY A 170 -9.23 -18.04 -7.70
N VAL A 171 -8.83 -18.84 -8.69
CA VAL A 171 -7.45 -19.28 -8.92
C VAL A 171 -6.58 -18.05 -9.31
N PRO A 172 -5.41 -17.84 -8.67
CA PRO A 172 -4.52 -16.73 -9.00
C PRO A 172 -4.00 -16.85 -10.43
N ALA A 173 -3.84 -15.72 -11.12
CA ALA A 173 -3.09 -15.60 -12.36
C ALA A 173 -1.59 -15.83 -12.07
N GLY A 174 -1.21 -17.10 -11.94
CA GLY A 174 0.17 -17.53 -11.67
C GLY A 174 0.61 -17.31 -10.23
N THR A 175 0.77 -18.40 -9.49
CA THR A 175 1.71 -18.39 -8.37
C THR A 175 3.11 -18.41 -8.97
N ILE A 176 3.83 -17.30 -8.86
CA ILE A 176 5.26 -17.30 -9.15
C ILE A 176 5.94 -17.96 -7.95
N MET A 177 6.06 -19.29 -7.98
CA MET A 177 7.03 -20.02 -7.16
C MET A 177 8.37 -19.94 -7.89
N HIS A 178 9.32 -19.23 -7.28
CA HIS A 178 10.73 -19.25 -7.66
C HIS A 178 11.56 -19.63 -6.45
#